data_AF-A0A0G4K309-F1
#
_entry.id   AF-A0A0G4K309-F1
#
_cell.length_a   1.000
_cell.length_b   1.000
_cell.length_c   1.000
_cell.angle_alpha   90.00
_cell.angle_beta   90.00
_cell.angle_gamma   90.00
#
_symmetry.space_group_name_H-M   'P 1'
#
loop_
_entity.id
_entity.type
_entity.pdbx_description
1 polymer ?
#
loop_
_entity_poly.entity_id
_entity_poly.type
_entity_poly.pdbx_seq_one_letter_code
_entity_poly.pdbx_strand_id
1 'polypeptide(L)'
;MKLPKVNDLGFFEIRLESIGGMGANSAGKMLAEVGVLTQGFYGAAFSSYGSEKKGSPVKSFVRFSDTEVRVNSTVEEPHVVAVFHMNLLKNPMTLAGVKEDAIVIFNTNKTPDEARDFAKLHGGKVVCVDAIKIANDLKLPSQAANTIIMGAMVNQLDFIDSAKFEEQIRKQFSGKKPELVEPNVEAFRRGGSDSVVKDFPADGKYPYIPYKKPEPVYGKNNQLTGGYINAAGNSTLKDLQVTRTGNIPVFNPKNCIDCANCEVVCPDLCIVWERGVDRKDASKTNVMNMMGIDYQYCKGCLKCVRACPKGPYAPKQLPKEEQALRIEVEAECNVDELTYRRYKK
;
A
#
# COMPACT_ATOMS: atom_id res chain seq x y z
N MET A 1 -30.06 14.33 -6.86
CA MET A 1 -29.58 12.97 -7.22
C MET A 1 -29.81 12.08 -6.01
N LYS A 2 -30.10 10.78 -6.19
CA LYS A 2 -30.25 9.85 -5.06
C LYS A 2 -29.05 8.90 -5.02
N LEU A 3 -28.66 8.49 -3.82
CA LEU A 3 -27.63 7.46 -3.64
C LEU A 3 -28.17 6.10 -4.14
N PRO A 4 -27.34 5.29 -4.84
CA PRO A 4 -27.81 4.04 -5.46
C PRO A 4 -28.10 2.94 -4.43
N LYS A 5 -27.42 3.00 -3.29
CA LYS A 5 -27.61 2.12 -2.13
C LYS A 5 -27.12 2.83 -0.87
N VAL A 6 -27.60 2.40 0.27
CA VAL A 6 -27.17 2.90 1.58
C VAL A 6 -27.19 1.76 2.59
N ASN A 7 -26.36 1.86 3.63
CA ASN A 7 -26.45 0.98 4.80
C ASN A 7 -27.65 1.36 5.70
N ASP A 8 -27.83 0.64 6.80
CA ASP A 8 -28.93 0.87 7.77
C ASP A 8 -28.91 2.27 8.41
N LEU A 9 -27.77 2.97 8.34
CA LEU A 9 -27.61 4.34 8.83
C LEU A 9 -27.86 5.40 7.74
N GLY A 10 -28.22 4.98 6.52
CA GLY A 10 -28.48 5.88 5.40
C GLY A 10 -27.23 6.37 4.67
N PHE A 11 -26.08 5.69 4.83
CA PHE A 11 -24.81 6.10 4.21
C PHE A 11 -24.42 5.24 3.02
N PHE A 12 -23.94 5.87 1.95
CA PHE A 12 -23.08 5.23 0.96
C PHE A 12 -21.62 5.42 1.41
N GLU A 13 -20.87 4.35 1.52
CA GLU A 13 -19.57 4.33 2.19
C GLU A 13 -18.47 3.77 1.29
N ILE A 14 -17.35 4.48 1.23
CA ILE A 14 -16.20 4.18 0.39
C ILE A 14 -14.96 4.08 1.27
N ARG A 15 -14.15 3.05 1.04
CA ARG A 15 -12.87 2.83 1.73
C ARG A 15 -11.71 2.76 0.74
N LEU A 16 -10.78 3.69 0.84
CA LEU A 16 -9.55 3.72 0.04
C LEU A 16 -8.41 3.12 0.86
N GLU A 17 -7.86 2.00 0.40
CA GLU A 17 -6.75 1.28 1.02
C GLU A 17 -5.46 1.57 0.23
N SER A 18 -4.47 2.18 0.86
CA SER A 18 -3.29 2.73 0.18
C SER A 18 -2.04 2.65 1.02
N ILE A 19 -0.89 2.97 0.40
CA ILE A 19 0.38 3.22 1.11
C ILE A 19 0.62 4.74 1.17
N GLY A 20 1.22 5.20 2.26
CA GLY A 20 1.58 6.61 2.44
C GLY A 20 2.46 7.13 1.30
N GLY A 21 1.95 8.16 0.60
CA GLY A 21 2.58 8.75 -0.59
C GLY A 21 1.86 8.44 -1.91
N MET A 22 0.86 7.55 -1.93
CA MET A 22 0.09 7.21 -3.16
C MET A 22 -1.22 7.99 -3.33
N GLY A 23 -1.50 8.98 -2.46
CA GLY A 23 -2.56 9.97 -2.71
C GLY A 23 -3.98 9.62 -2.26
N ALA A 24 -4.22 8.52 -1.53
CA ALA A 24 -5.57 8.16 -1.08
C ALA A 24 -6.28 9.22 -0.23
N ASN A 25 -5.56 9.93 0.66
CA ASN A 25 -6.17 11.01 1.45
C ASN A 25 -6.68 12.16 0.55
N SER A 26 -5.87 12.54 -0.44
CA SER A 26 -6.25 13.57 -1.41
C SER A 26 -7.40 13.11 -2.28
N ALA A 27 -7.42 11.83 -2.67
CA ALA A 27 -8.50 11.24 -3.45
C ALA A 27 -9.83 11.22 -2.67
N GLY A 28 -9.81 10.78 -1.41
CA GLY A 28 -11.01 10.78 -0.56
C GLY A 28 -11.55 12.17 -0.32
N LYS A 29 -10.67 13.15 -0.06
CA LYS A 29 -11.05 14.56 0.08
C LYS A 29 -11.67 15.12 -1.19
N MET A 30 -11.05 14.89 -2.36
CA MET A 30 -11.57 15.35 -3.65
C MET A 30 -12.95 14.75 -3.95
N LEU A 31 -13.13 13.45 -3.70
CA LEU A 31 -14.40 12.78 -3.89
C LEU A 31 -15.51 13.40 -3.02
N ALA A 32 -15.22 13.64 -1.75
CA ALA A 32 -16.16 14.33 -0.85
C ALA A 32 -16.41 15.78 -1.26
N GLU A 33 -15.39 16.54 -1.69
CA GLU A 33 -15.55 17.91 -2.17
C GLU A 33 -16.48 17.97 -3.39
N VAL A 34 -16.32 17.07 -4.36
CA VAL A 34 -17.23 16.97 -5.52
C VAL A 34 -18.65 16.66 -5.05
N GLY A 35 -18.85 15.56 -4.32
CA GLY A 35 -20.19 15.13 -3.92
C GLY A 35 -20.91 16.14 -3.03
N VAL A 36 -20.21 16.75 -2.07
CA VAL A 36 -20.80 17.68 -1.10
C VAL A 36 -20.96 19.08 -1.70
N LEU A 37 -19.87 19.66 -2.23
CA LEU A 37 -19.88 21.08 -2.63
C LEU A 37 -20.53 21.32 -3.99
N THR A 38 -20.59 20.31 -4.85
CA THR A 38 -21.06 20.48 -6.23
C THR A 38 -22.33 19.69 -6.57
N GLN A 39 -22.64 18.64 -5.82
CA GLN A 39 -23.80 17.77 -6.05
C GLN A 39 -24.84 17.78 -4.91
N GLY A 40 -24.53 18.45 -3.79
CA GLY A 40 -25.48 18.71 -2.70
C GLY A 40 -25.72 17.53 -1.76
N PHE A 41 -24.89 16.49 -1.80
CA PHE A 41 -24.94 15.43 -0.80
C PHE A 41 -24.42 15.94 0.55
N TYR A 42 -24.92 15.38 1.64
CA TYR A 42 -24.18 15.43 2.89
C TYR A 42 -23.05 14.41 2.82
N GLY A 43 -21.94 14.68 3.50
CA GLY A 43 -20.82 13.75 3.47
C GLY A 43 -19.77 14.02 4.51
N ALA A 44 -18.90 13.04 4.70
CA ALA A 44 -17.73 13.14 5.55
C ALA A 44 -16.55 12.46 4.87
N ALA A 45 -15.37 13.06 4.96
CA ALA A 45 -14.12 12.43 4.55
C ALA A 45 -13.06 12.61 5.63
N PHE A 46 -12.43 11.51 5.99
CA PHE A 46 -11.30 11.52 6.89
C PHE A 46 -10.39 10.34 6.57
N SER A 47 -9.14 10.43 7.02
CA SER A 47 -8.16 9.38 6.79
C SER A 47 -7.54 8.93 8.10
N SER A 48 -7.27 7.64 8.20
CA SER A 48 -6.46 7.03 9.23
C SER A 48 -5.09 6.71 8.65
N TYR A 49 -4.05 7.18 9.32
CA TYR A 49 -2.66 6.93 8.96
C TYR A 49 -1.85 6.63 10.23
N GLY A 50 -0.82 5.81 10.08
CA GLY A 50 0.13 5.55 11.16
C GLY A 50 1.03 6.74 11.47
N SER A 51 1.82 6.63 12.55
CA SER A 51 2.79 7.66 12.94
C SER A 51 3.99 7.76 11.99
N GLU A 52 4.12 6.84 11.03
CA GLU A 52 5.21 6.79 10.08
C GLU A 52 5.11 7.87 9.00
N LYS A 53 6.24 8.50 8.69
CA LYS A 53 6.32 9.57 7.68
C LYS A 53 6.07 9.10 6.24
N LYS A 54 6.34 7.83 5.92
CA LYS A 54 6.17 7.25 4.57
C LYS A 54 5.96 5.74 4.67
N GLY A 55 5.24 5.18 3.71
CA GLY A 55 5.20 3.73 3.51
C GLY A 55 4.23 2.97 4.40
N SER A 56 3.60 3.62 5.38
CA SER A 56 2.58 2.95 6.18
C SER A 56 1.25 2.86 5.46
N PRO A 57 0.45 1.80 5.73
CA PRO A 57 -0.91 1.72 5.27
C PRO A 57 -1.68 2.99 5.65
N VAL A 58 -2.37 3.56 4.67
CA VAL A 58 -3.26 4.70 4.82
C VAL A 58 -4.63 4.24 4.39
N LYS A 59 -5.61 4.46 5.26
CA LYS A 59 -7.01 4.24 4.97
C LYS A 59 -7.71 5.58 4.84
N SER A 60 -8.40 5.83 3.75
CA SER A 60 -9.27 6.98 3.62
C SER A 60 -10.72 6.51 3.59
N PHE A 61 -11.58 7.22 4.27
CA PHE A 61 -12.99 6.89 4.42
C PHE A 61 -13.79 8.05 3.86
N VAL A 62 -14.73 7.75 2.97
CA VAL A 62 -15.68 8.73 2.43
C VAL A 62 -17.09 8.21 2.67
N ARG A 63 -17.96 9.09 3.14
CA ARG A 63 -19.39 8.84 3.29
C ARG A 63 -20.18 9.87 2.49
N PHE A 64 -21.23 9.40 1.85
CA PHE A 64 -22.30 10.24 1.32
C PHE A 64 -23.63 9.88 1.98
N SER A 65 -24.48 10.87 2.15
CA SER A 65 -25.79 10.78 2.78
C SER A 65 -26.74 11.81 2.17
N ASP A 66 -28.03 11.52 2.22
CA ASP A 66 -29.09 12.50 1.94
C ASP A 66 -29.42 13.37 3.18
N THR A 67 -28.85 13.05 4.34
CA THR A 67 -29.03 13.77 5.62
C THR A 67 -27.71 14.02 6.35
N GLU A 68 -27.71 14.90 7.37
CA GLU A 68 -26.50 15.25 8.14
C GLU A 68 -25.71 14.02 8.64
N VAL A 69 -24.42 13.98 8.31
CA VAL A 69 -23.51 12.92 8.78
C VAL A 69 -22.94 13.30 10.15
N ARG A 70 -23.42 12.63 11.21
CA ARG A 70 -22.88 12.78 12.58
C ARG A 70 -21.90 11.67 12.97
N VAL A 71 -21.75 10.65 12.12
CA VAL A 71 -20.90 9.49 12.40
C VAL A 71 -19.45 9.76 11.97
N ASN A 72 -18.55 9.73 12.95
CA ASN A 72 -17.11 9.91 12.77
C ASN A 72 -16.32 8.65 13.18
N SER A 73 -16.71 7.49 12.65
CA SER A 73 -16.05 6.20 12.83
C SER A 73 -15.52 5.64 11.51
N THR A 74 -14.68 4.61 11.55
CA THR A 74 -14.21 3.89 10.35
C THR A 74 -15.34 3.29 9.53
N VAL A 75 -15.12 3.05 8.24
CA VAL A 75 -16.05 2.29 7.38
C VAL A 75 -15.75 0.80 7.55
N GLU A 76 -16.72 0.10 8.13
CA GLU A 76 -16.64 -1.33 8.44
C GLU A 76 -17.03 -2.17 7.24
N GLU A 77 -18.17 -1.85 6.62
CA GLU A 77 -18.76 -2.57 5.48
C GLU A 77 -18.90 -1.63 4.26
N PRO A 78 -17.80 -1.41 3.52
CA PRO A 78 -17.79 -0.47 2.40
C PRO A 78 -18.63 -0.96 1.22
N HIS A 79 -19.34 -0.02 0.60
CA HIS A 79 -20.01 -0.21 -0.69
C HIS A 79 -19.00 -0.20 -1.85
N VAL A 80 -17.89 0.50 -1.67
CA VAL A 80 -16.76 0.57 -2.61
C VAL A 80 -15.45 0.48 -1.86
N VAL A 81 -14.53 -0.37 -2.32
CA VAL A 81 -13.15 -0.41 -1.85
C VAL A 81 -12.20 -0.19 -3.01
N ALA A 82 -11.27 0.76 -2.88
CA ALA A 82 -10.19 0.93 -3.84
C ALA A 82 -8.84 0.61 -3.18
N VAL A 83 -8.15 -0.39 -3.71
CA VAL A 83 -6.83 -0.84 -3.24
C VAL A 83 -5.76 -0.32 -4.19
N PHE A 84 -5.00 0.66 -3.73
CA PHE A 84 -4.02 1.39 -4.54
C PHE A 84 -2.75 0.57 -4.81
N HIS A 85 -2.51 -0.51 -4.05
CA HIS A 85 -1.34 -1.36 -4.21
C HIS A 85 -1.62 -2.80 -3.74
N MET A 86 -1.34 -3.79 -4.61
CA MET A 86 -1.66 -5.20 -4.35
C MET A 86 -0.96 -5.79 -3.11
N ASN A 87 0.24 -5.32 -2.74
CA ASN A 87 0.92 -5.77 -1.51
C ASN A 87 0.11 -5.55 -0.22
N LEU A 88 -0.88 -4.64 -0.20
CA LEU A 88 -1.77 -4.47 0.95
C LEU A 88 -2.59 -5.75 1.21
N LEU A 89 -2.90 -6.52 0.17
CA LEU A 89 -3.69 -7.75 0.25
C LEU A 89 -2.96 -8.93 0.91
N LYS A 90 -1.65 -8.80 1.18
CA LYS A 90 -0.94 -9.73 2.09
C LYS A 90 -1.58 -9.73 3.48
N ASN A 91 -2.26 -8.65 3.87
CA ASN A 91 -3.11 -8.61 5.04
C ASN A 91 -4.57 -8.85 4.61
N PRO A 92 -5.18 -10.01 4.96
CA PRO A 92 -6.58 -10.30 4.64
C PRO A 92 -7.55 -9.24 5.17
N MET A 93 -7.20 -8.52 6.24
CA MET A 93 -8.03 -7.47 6.82
C MET A 93 -8.20 -6.24 5.93
N THR A 94 -7.42 -6.10 4.86
CA THR A 94 -7.61 -5.05 3.85
C THR A 94 -8.99 -5.14 3.18
N LEU A 95 -9.49 -6.36 2.98
CA LEU A 95 -10.81 -6.61 2.38
C LEU A 95 -11.89 -7.00 3.40
N ALA A 96 -11.63 -6.86 4.70
CA ALA A 96 -12.62 -7.17 5.72
C ALA A 96 -13.88 -6.30 5.59
N GLY A 97 -15.06 -6.92 5.67
CA GLY A 97 -16.37 -6.27 5.53
C GLY A 97 -16.81 -5.98 4.10
N VAL A 98 -16.01 -6.32 3.08
CA VAL A 98 -16.41 -6.20 1.67
C VAL A 98 -17.49 -7.23 1.37
N LYS A 99 -18.70 -6.79 1.00
CA LYS A 99 -19.84 -7.65 0.65
C LYS A 99 -19.83 -8.02 -0.84
N GLU A 100 -20.64 -8.99 -1.23
CA GLU A 100 -20.69 -9.49 -2.62
C GLU A 100 -21.27 -8.48 -3.63
N ASP A 101 -22.00 -7.47 -3.14
CA ASP A 101 -22.56 -6.38 -3.93
C ASP A 101 -21.63 -5.16 -3.98
N ALA A 102 -20.44 -5.24 -3.38
CA ALA A 102 -19.48 -4.16 -3.33
C ALA A 102 -18.68 -4.03 -4.64
N ILE A 103 -18.26 -2.81 -4.94
CA ILE A 103 -17.31 -2.53 -6.03
C ILE A 103 -15.90 -2.57 -5.46
N VAL A 104 -15.01 -3.36 -6.07
CA VAL A 104 -13.63 -3.55 -5.62
C VAL A 104 -12.68 -3.16 -6.73
N ILE A 105 -11.97 -2.04 -6.54
CA ILE A 105 -11.01 -1.50 -7.50
C ILE A 105 -9.60 -1.93 -7.09
N PHE A 106 -8.85 -2.53 -8.01
CA PHE A 106 -7.45 -2.91 -7.84
C PHE A 106 -6.56 -2.15 -8.83
N ASN A 107 -5.54 -1.46 -8.30
CA ASN A 107 -4.43 -1.01 -9.13
C ASN A 107 -3.50 -2.19 -9.42
N THR A 108 -3.64 -2.80 -10.60
CA THR A 108 -2.92 -4.01 -10.98
C THR A 108 -2.90 -4.21 -12.50
N ASN A 109 -1.85 -4.89 -12.99
CA ASN A 109 -1.76 -5.39 -14.35
C ASN A 109 -2.40 -6.78 -14.54
N LYS A 110 -2.98 -7.35 -13.47
CA LYS A 110 -3.68 -8.62 -13.49
C LYS A 110 -5.07 -8.48 -14.12
N THR A 111 -5.56 -9.56 -14.72
CA THR A 111 -6.98 -9.67 -15.09
C THR A 111 -7.87 -9.73 -13.85
N PRO A 112 -9.17 -9.42 -13.94
CA PRO A 112 -10.09 -9.54 -12.80
C PRO A 112 -10.10 -10.93 -12.15
N ASP A 113 -9.95 -12.01 -12.93
CA ASP A 113 -9.87 -13.39 -12.42
C ASP A 113 -8.61 -13.61 -11.56
N GLU A 114 -7.45 -13.21 -12.09
CA GLU A 114 -6.18 -13.31 -11.37
C GLU A 114 -6.14 -12.39 -10.14
N ALA A 115 -6.73 -11.19 -10.23
CA ALA A 115 -6.82 -10.24 -9.13
C ALA A 115 -7.72 -10.78 -8.01
N ARG A 116 -8.89 -11.34 -8.36
CA ARG A 116 -9.78 -12.04 -7.40
C ARG A 116 -9.03 -13.17 -6.70
N ASP A 117 -8.30 -13.98 -7.46
CA ASP A 117 -7.57 -15.14 -6.93
C ASP A 117 -6.40 -14.75 -6.04
N PHE A 118 -5.71 -13.67 -6.36
CA PHE A 118 -4.67 -13.10 -5.52
C PHE A 118 -5.25 -12.52 -4.22
N ALA A 119 -6.37 -11.80 -4.33
CA ALA A 119 -7.06 -11.16 -3.21
C ALA A 119 -7.82 -12.14 -2.29
N LYS A 120 -8.10 -13.36 -2.76
CA LYS A 120 -9.00 -14.32 -2.10
C LYS A 120 -10.37 -13.70 -1.82
N LEU A 121 -10.88 -12.92 -2.77
CA LEU A 121 -12.14 -12.18 -2.65
C LEU A 121 -13.34 -13.12 -2.86
N HIS A 122 -14.25 -13.16 -1.89
CA HIS A 122 -15.44 -14.03 -1.92
C HIS A 122 -16.39 -13.68 -3.08
N GLY A 123 -16.65 -12.39 -3.31
CA GLY A 123 -17.50 -11.87 -4.38
C GLY A 123 -17.41 -10.34 -4.48
N GLY A 124 -17.99 -9.77 -5.55
CA GLY A 124 -17.96 -8.32 -5.83
C GLY A 124 -17.85 -8.00 -7.32
N LYS A 125 -18.10 -6.73 -7.65
CA LYS A 125 -17.76 -6.16 -8.95
C LYS A 125 -16.28 -5.77 -8.94
N VAL A 126 -15.43 -6.55 -9.60
CA VAL A 126 -13.99 -6.33 -9.63
C VAL A 126 -13.62 -5.44 -10.80
N VAL A 127 -12.86 -4.39 -10.51
CA VAL A 127 -12.37 -3.40 -11.48
C VAL A 127 -10.85 -3.38 -11.40
N CYS A 128 -10.18 -3.74 -12.47
CA CYS A 128 -8.72 -3.73 -12.55
C CYS A 128 -8.25 -2.59 -13.46
N VAL A 129 -7.28 -1.80 -12.98
CA VAL A 129 -6.65 -0.73 -13.75
C VAL A 129 -5.15 -0.75 -13.52
N ASP A 130 -4.36 -0.71 -14.59
CA ASP A 130 -2.90 -0.59 -14.48
C ASP A 130 -2.50 0.89 -14.46
N ALA A 131 -2.65 1.51 -13.30
CA ALA A 131 -2.41 2.95 -13.15
C ALA A 131 -0.93 3.32 -13.34
N ILE A 132 -0.01 2.39 -13.10
CA ILE A 132 1.42 2.60 -13.31
C ILE A 132 1.74 2.62 -14.81
N LYS A 133 1.22 1.65 -15.58
CA LYS A 133 1.37 1.63 -17.03
C LYS A 133 0.74 2.87 -17.66
N ILE A 134 -0.49 3.23 -17.29
CA ILE A 134 -1.16 4.41 -17.83
C ILE A 134 -0.37 5.69 -17.53
N ALA A 135 0.14 5.86 -16.30
CA ALA A 135 0.99 7.01 -15.96
C ALA A 135 2.26 7.05 -16.83
N ASN A 136 2.92 5.90 -17.04
CA ASN A 136 4.11 5.81 -17.89
C ASN A 136 3.81 6.12 -19.36
N ASP A 137 2.71 5.57 -19.90
CA ASP A 137 2.27 5.82 -21.28
C ASP A 137 2.00 7.32 -21.51
N LEU A 138 1.46 8.01 -20.49
CA LEU A 138 1.21 9.45 -20.49
C LEU A 138 2.43 10.30 -20.12
N LYS A 139 3.60 9.68 -19.86
CA LYS A 139 4.83 10.34 -19.37
C LYS A 139 4.62 11.18 -18.12
N LEU A 140 3.70 10.74 -17.26
CA LEU A 140 3.38 11.36 -15.99
C LEU A 140 4.18 10.74 -14.86
N PRO A 141 4.44 11.51 -13.78
CA PRO A 141 5.12 10.97 -12.62
C PRO A 141 4.21 9.93 -11.94
N SER A 142 4.80 8.96 -11.22
CA SER A 142 4.07 7.84 -10.62
C SER A 142 2.93 8.24 -9.68
N GLN A 143 2.95 9.48 -9.18
CA GLN A 143 1.91 10.06 -8.35
C GLN A 143 0.59 10.17 -9.08
N ALA A 144 0.59 10.33 -10.42
CA ALA A 144 -0.62 10.38 -11.24
C ALA A 144 -1.48 9.09 -11.17
N ALA A 145 -0.92 8.00 -10.65
CA ALA A 145 -1.68 6.79 -10.35
C ALA A 145 -2.92 7.07 -9.48
N ASN A 146 -2.86 8.07 -8.59
CA ASN A 146 -4.02 8.44 -7.78
C ASN A 146 -5.20 8.95 -8.64
N THR A 147 -4.91 9.81 -9.62
CA THR A 147 -5.89 10.38 -10.55
C THR A 147 -6.49 9.31 -11.45
N ILE A 148 -5.66 8.37 -11.90
CA ILE A 148 -6.09 7.24 -12.74
C ILE A 148 -7.01 6.30 -11.93
N ILE A 149 -6.65 5.95 -10.70
CA ILE A 149 -7.50 5.12 -9.82
C ILE A 149 -8.82 5.84 -9.50
N MET A 150 -8.81 7.16 -9.30
CA MET A 150 -10.04 7.96 -9.15
C MET A 150 -10.92 7.88 -10.40
N GLY A 151 -10.33 7.95 -11.60
CA GLY A 151 -11.03 7.74 -12.86
C GLY A 151 -11.73 6.40 -12.94
N ALA A 152 -11.00 5.32 -12.64
CA ALA A 152 -11.54 3.97 -12.59
C ALA A 152 -12.70 3.85 -11.60
N MET A 153 -12.59 4.50 -10.43
CA MET A 153 -13.63 4.49 -9.41
C MET A 153 -14.85 5.32 -9.80
N VAL A 154 -14.68 6.58 -10.22
CA VAL A 154 -15.79 7.47 -10.60
C VAL A 154 -16.59 6.92 -11.77
N ASN A 155 -15.93 6.24 -12.71
CA ASN A 155 -16.61 5.55 -13.82
C ASN A 155 -17.58 4.44 -13.37
N GLN A 156 -17.49 3.98 -12.12
CA GLN A 156 -18.41 3.00 -11.53
C GLN A 156 -19.44 3.64 -10.58
N LEU A 157 -19.40 4.96 -10.41
CA LEU A 157 -20.23 5.71 -9.49
C LEU A 157 -21.16 6.64 -10.28
N ASP A 158 -22.26 6.10 -10.80
CA ASP A 158 -23.21 6.84 -11.65
C ASP A 158 -23.83 8.09 -10.98
N PHE A 159 -23.80 8.13 -9.64
CA PHE A 159 -24.30 9.28 -8.86
C PHE A 159 -23.26 10.39 -8.68
N ILE A 160 -22.00 10.18 -9.05
CA ILE A 160 -20.93 11.18 -9.04
C ILE A 160 -20.73 11.69 -10.47
N ASP A 161 -20.87 13.00 -10.65
CA ASP A 161 -20.76 13.62 -11.97
C ASP A 161 -19.28 13.72 -12.39
N SER A 162 -18.91 12.90 -13.38
CA SER A 162 -17.55 12.85 -13.92
C SER A 162 -17.07 14.20 -14.47
N ALA A 163 -17.95 15.01 -15.07
CA ALA A 163 -17.57 16.31 -15.62
C ALA A 163 -17.20 17.31 -14.50
N LYS A 164 -17.96 17.28 -13.40
CA LYS A 164 -17.63 18.07 -12.20
C LYS A 164 -16.34 17.60 -11.53
N PHE A 165 -16.06 16.31 -11.59
CA PHE A 165 -14.80 15.75 -11.11
C PHE A 165 -13.61 16.26 -11.93
N GLU A 166 -13.71 16.26 -13.26
CA GLU A 166 -12.71 16.86 -14.14
C GLU A 166 -12.50 18.36 -13.83
N GLU A 167 -13.57 19.11 -13.59
CA GLU A 167 -13.46 20.52 -13.18
C GLU A 167 -12.68 20.69 -11.86
N GLN A 168 -12.91 19.83 -10.87
CA GLN A 168 -12.14 19.86 -9.63
C GLN A 168 -10.66 19.49 -9.84
N ILE A 169 -10.35 18.55 -10.72
CA ILE A 169 -8.96 18.27 -11.12
C ILE A 169 -8.33 19.52 -11.72
N ARG A 170 -9.03 20.19 -12.66
CA ARG A 170 -8.55 21.44 -13.26
C ARG A 170 -8.24 22.51 -12.23
N LYS A 171 -9.17 22.72 -11.28
CA LYS A 171 -9.02 23.68 -10.18
C LYS A 171 -7.84 23.35 -9.26
N GLN A 172 -7.60 22.07 -8.99
CA GLN A 172 -6.50 21.64 -8.11
C GLN A 172 -5.11 21.95 -8.72
N PHE A 173 -4.95 21.75 -10.03
CA PHE A 173 -3.65 21.88 -10.70
C PHE A 173 -3.42 23.28 -11.30
N SER A 174 -4.48 24.03 -11.63
CA SER A 174 -4.39 25.34 -12.29
C SER A 174 -3.57 26.40 -11.54
N GLY A 175 -3.49 26.31 -10.21
CA GLY A 175 -2.74 27.28 -9.41
C GLY A 175 -1.23 27.04 -9.37
N LYS A 176 -0.79 25.78 -9.24
CA LYS A 176 0.62 25.45 -8.95
C LYS A 176 1.38 24.89 -10.15
N LYS A 177 0.70 24.16 -11.03
CA LYS A 177 1.29 23.45 -12.18
C LYS A 177 0.29 23.38 -13.33
N PRO A 178 0.00 24.51 -14.00
CA PRO A 178 -0.96 24.58 -15.12
C PRO A 178 -0.66 23.55 -16.23
N GLU A 179 0.63 23.27 -16.48
CA GLU A 179 1.11 22.30 -17.46
C GLU A 179 0.67 20.85 -17.16
N LEU A 180 0.30 20.55 -15.91
CA LEU A 180 -0.16 19.24 -15.49
C LEU A 180 -1.69 19.09 -15.52
N VAL A 181 -2.44 20.13 -15.85
CA VAL A 181 -3.91 20.11 -15.83
C VAL A 181 -4.47 19.10 -16.85
N GLU A 182 -4.29 19.33 -18.15
CA GLU A 182 -4.82 18.41 -19.18
C GLU A 182 -4.24 17.00 -19.05
N PRO A 183 -2.93 16.80 -18.79
CA PRO A 183 -2.41 15.46 -18.57
C PRO A 183 -3.09 14.71 -17.42
N ASN A 184 -3.41 15.38 -16.31
CA ASN A 184 -4.14 14.73 -15.21
C ASN A 184 -5.60 14.46 -15.55
N VAL A 185 -6.26 15.34 -16.32
CA VAL A 185 -7.62 15.07 -16.79
C VAL A 185 -7.65 13.88 -17.75
N GLU A 186 -6.68 13.78 -18.65
CA GLU A 186 -6.53 12.61 -19.52
C GLU A 186 -6.24 11.35 -18.71
N ALA A 187 -5.37 11.43 -17.70
CA ALA A 187 -5.09 10.32 -16.80
C ALA A 187 -6.35 9.85 -16.06
N PHE A 188 -7.21 10.76 -15.63
CA PHE A 188 -8.51 10.45 -15.04
C PHE A 188 -9.42 9.72 -16.05
N ARG A 189 -9.55 10.22 -17.28
CA ARG A 189 -10.36 9.58 -18.33
C ARG A 189 -9.87 8.17 -18.67
N ARG A 190 -8.56 8.02 -18.88
CA ARG A 190 -7.89 6.73 -19.11
C ARG A 190 -8.13 5.75 -17.98
N GLY A 191 -8.18 6.24 -16.74
CA GLY A 191 -8.55 5.42 -15.59
C GLY A 191 -9.91 4.77 -15.73
N GLY A 192 -10.91 5.51 -16.21
CA GLY A 192 -12.23 4.97 -16.52
C GLY A 192 -12.22 4.04 -17.73
N SER A 193 -11.72 4.52 -18.88
CA SER A 193 -11.81 3.82 -20.18
C SER A 193 -10.98 2.54 -20.27
N ASP A 194 -9.82 2.51 -19.62
CA ASP A 194 -8.89 1.38 -19.70
C ASP A 194 -9.12 0.34 -18.59
N SER A 195 -10.06 0.62 -17.68
CA SER A 195 -10.38 -0.32 -16.62
C SER A 195 -11.10 -1.56 -17.17
N VAL A 196 -10.73 -2.73 -16.67
CA VAL A 196 -11.36 -4.00 -17.02
C VAL A 196 -12.25 -4.42 -15.86
N VAL A 197 -13.52 -4.70 -16.15
CA VAL A 197 -14.54 -4.97 -15.13
C VAL A 197 -15.08 -6.39 -15.29
N LYS A 198 -15.28 -7.09 -14.16
CA LYS A 198 -15.97 -8.38 -14.12
C LYS A 198 -16.71 -8.55 -12.79
N ASP A 199 -17.95 -8.99 -12.85
CA ASP A 199 -18.75 -9.34 -11.68
C ASP A 199 -18.48 -10.79 -11.24
N PHE A 200 -18.34 -10.98 -9.94
CA PHE A 200 -18.15 -12.29 -9.33
C PHE A 200 -19.20 -12.53 -8.24
N PRO A 201 -20.04 -13.57 -8.35
CA PRO A 201 -20.95 -13.95 -7.28
C PRO A 201 -20.18 -14.55 -6.09
N ALA A 202 -20.80 -14.61 -4.92
CA ALA A 202 -20.30 -15.40 -3.79
C ALA A 202 -20.46 -16.92 -4.05
N ASP A 203 -19.67 -17.44 -5.00
CA ASP A 203 -19.68 -18.84 -5.46
C ASP A 203 -19.05 -19.84 -4.47
N GLY A 204 -18.64 -19.39 -3.29
CA GLY A 204 -18.01 -20.22 -2.26
C GLY A 204 -16.53 -20.55 -2.52
N LYS A 205 -15.90 -20.04 -3.59
CA LYS A 205 -14.47 -20.27 -3.87
C LYS A 205 -13.57 -19.74 -2.77
N TYR A 206 -13.92 -18.59 -2.18
CA TYR A 206 -13.20 -17.97 -1.08
C TYR A 206 -14.17 -17.53 0.03
N PRO A 207 -13.77 -17.58 1.31
CA PRO A 207 -14.64 -17.22 2.42
C PRO A 207 -14.83 -15.70 2.51
N TYR A 208 -16.03 -15.27 2.93
CA TYR A 208 -16.25 -13.89 3.36
C TYR A 208 -15.44 -13.58 4.61
N ILE A 209 -14.81 -12.41 4.64
CA ILE A 209 -14.03 -11.93 5.79
C ILE A 209 -14.86 -10.85 6.51
N PRO A 210 -15.51 -11.15 7.64
CA PRO A 210 -16.25 -10.14 8.39
C PRO A 210 -15.30 -9.07 8.94
N TYR A 211 -15.77 -7.84 8.99
CA TYR A 211 -15.07 -6.81 9.76
C TYR A 211 -15.12 -7.19 11.25
N LYS A 212 -13.94 -7.24 11.88
CA LYS A 212 -13.82 -7.41 13.32
C LYS A 212 -13.03 -6.24 13.89
N LYS A 213 -13.68 -5.45 14.75
CA LYS A 213 -13.02 -4.39 15.50
C LYS A 213 -11.92 -5.00 16.37
N PRO A 214 -10.67 -4.51 16.31
CA PRO A 214 -9.62 -4.96 17.21
C PRO A 214 -10.00 -4.61 18.65
N GLU A 215 -10.06 -5.62 19.52
CA GLU A 215 -10.26 -5.40 20.95
C GLU A 215 -8.89 -5.23 21.63
N PRO A 216 -8.67 -4.12 22.36
CA PRO A 216 -7.43 -3.93 23.08
C PRO A 216 -7.36 -4.92 24.24
N VAL A 217 -6.15 -5.42 24.52
CA VAL A 217 -5.90 -6.33 25.66
C VAL A 217 -6.27 -5.65 26.99
N TYR A 218 -6.01 -4.34 27.09
CA TYR A 218 -6.46 -3.51 28.20
C TYR A 218 -7.64 -2.63 27.76
N GLY A 219 -8.70 -2.68 28.55
CA GLY A 219 -9.88 -1.83 28.43
C GLY A 219 -10.31 -1.33 29.81
N LYS A 220 -11.50 -0.72 29.86
CA LYS A 220 -12.04 -0.10 31.09
C LYS A 220 -11.95 -0.99 32.34
N ASN A 221 -12.15 -2.31 32.19
CA ASN A 221 -12.30 -3.23 33.32
C ASN A 221 -10.97 -3.85 33.81
N ASN A 222 -9.90 -3.80 33.03
CA ASN A 222 -8.62 -4.44 33.35
C ASN A 222 -7.40 -3.54 33.11
N GLN A 223 -7.63 -2.24 32.83
CA GLN A 223 -6.57 -1.25 32.71
C GLN A 223 -5.84 -1.07 34.05
N LEU A 224 -4.51 -1.17 34.02
CA LEU A 224 -3.68 -0.92 35.19
C LEU A 224 -3.77 0.56 35.60
N THR A 225 -3.69 0.80 36.91
CA THR A 225 -3.74 2.14 37.51
C THR A 225 -2.78 3.09 36.79
N GLY A 226 -3.29 4.28 36.45
CA GLY A 226 -2.50 5.31 35.75
C GLY A 226 -2.28 5.05 34.26
N GLY A 227 -2.97 4.07 33.64
CA GLY A 227 -2.78 3.77 32.22
C GLY A 227 -1.49 2.99 31.91
N TYR A 228 -0.91 2.35 32.93
CA TYR A 228 0.36 1.64 32.80
C TYR A 228 0.25 0.46 31.81
N ILE A 229 1.23 0.34 30.91
CA ILE A 229 1.35 -0.77 29.95
C ILE A 229 2.58 -1.58 30.37
N ASN A 230 2.36 -2.77 30.92
CA ASN A 230 3.44 -3.65 31.39
C ASN A 230 4.03 -4.53 30.26
N ALA A 231 3.56 -4.36 29.02
CA ALA A 231 4.07 -5.08 27.88
C ALA A 231 5.41 -4.48 27.42
N ALA A 232 6.40 -5.35 27.16
CA ALA A 232 7.63 -4.95 26.50
C ALA A 232 7.35 -4.41 25.08
N GLY A 233 8.29 -3.62 24.55
CA GLY A 233 8.19 -3.05 23.20
C GLY A 233 7.95 -4.14 22.14
N ASN A 234 7.01 -3.89 21.22
CA ASN A 234 6.58 -4.83 20.18
C ASN A 234 7.22 -4.57 18.81
N SER A 235 8.34 -3.84 18.77
CA SER A 235 9.00 -3.48 17.51
C SER A 235 9.44 -4.70 16.70
N THR A 236 9.71 -5.83 17.35
CA THR A 236 10.03 -7.13 16.73
C THR A 236 8.85 -7.76 15.98
N LEU A 237 7.62 -7.32 16.25
CA LEU A 237 6.42 -7.79 15.54
C LEU A 237 6.13 -6.96 14.29
N LYS A 238 6.88 -5.88 14.06
CA LYS A 238 6.61 -4.95 12.96
C LYS A 238 7.04 -5.55 11.63
N ASP A 239 6.13 -5.58 10.67
CA ASP A 239 6.40 -5.92 9.27
C ASP A 239 6.32 -4.66 8.40
N LEU A 240 7.43 -4.37 7.71
CA LEU A 240 7.63 -3.20 6.87
C LEU A 240 7.72 -3.55 5.38
N GLN A 241 7.50 -4.81 5.00
CA GLN A 241 7.56 -5.23 3.59
C GLN A 241 6.60 -4.42 2.71
N VAL A 242 5.43 -4.06 3.23
CA VAL A 242 4.44 -3.25 2.49
C VAL A 242 4.94 -1.85 2.13
N THR A 243 6.02 -1.36 2.75
CA THR A 243 6.52 0.01 2.57
C THR A 243 7.45 0.19 1.36
N ARG A 244 7.87 -0.92 0.74
CA ARG A 244 8.86 -0.92 -0.34
C ARG A 244 8.31 -0.38 -1.64
N THR A 245 9.21 0.17 -2.45
CA THR A 245 8.90 0.78 -3.75
C THR A 245 9.43 -0.05 -4.92
N GLY A 246 9.45 -1.37 -4.78
CA GLY A 246 9.76 -2.31 -5.87
C GLY A 246 11.22 -2.70 -6.06
N ASN A 247 12.19 -2.02 -5.44
CA ASN A 247 13.60 -2.45 -5.47
C ASN A 247 14.06 -2.91 -4.08
N ILE A 248 14.84 -3.99 -4.05
CA ILE A 248 15.40 -4.54 -2.81
C ILE A 248 16.92 -4.81 -2.93
N PRO A 249 17.66 -4.67 -1.82
CA PRO A 249 19.04 -5.12 -1.74
C PRO A 249 19.08 -6.64 -1.62
N VAL A 250 19.77 -7.37 -2.50
CA VAL A 250 19.95 -8.84 -2.37
C VAL A 250 21.40 -9.17 -2.04
N PHE A 251 21.59 -9.99 -1.01
CA PHE A 251 22.89 -10.37 -0.47
C PHE A 251 23.49 -11.60 -1.17
N ASN A 252 24.79 -11.55 -1.46
CA ASN A 252 25.58 -12.69 -1.90
C ASN A 252 26.75 -12.91 -0.92
N PRO A 253 26.70 -13.98 -0.10
CA PRO A 253 27.73 -14.24 0.92
C PRO A 253 29.11 -14.54 0.33
N LYS A 254 29.20 -15.09 -0.89
CA LYS A 254 30.49 -15.46 -1.51
C LYS A 254 31.39 -14.26 -1.78
N ASN A 255 30.78 -13.10 -2.05
CA ASN A 255 31.49 -11.88 -2.43
C ASN A 255 31.62 -10.88 -1.27
N CYS A 256 30.96 -11.16 -0.14
CA CYS A 256 31.02 -10.31 1.04
C CYS A 256 32.41 -10.33 1.67
N ILE A 257 32.83 -9.17 2.18
CA ILE A 257 34.08 -9.00 2.93
C ILE A 257 33.85 -8.62 4.40
N ASP A 258 32.59 -8.69 4.85
CA ASP A 258 32.19 -8.51 6.25
C ASP A 258 32.66 -7.18 6.88
N CYS A 259 32.71 -6.11 6.08
CA CYS A 259 33.22 -4.79 6.50
C CYS A 259 32.22 -3.93 7.30
N ALA A 260 30.98 -4.39 7.48
CA ALA A 260 29.90 -3.71 8.20
C ALA A 260 29.44 -2.33 7.68
N ASN A 261 29.95 -1.83 6.56
CA ASN A 261 29.48 -0.56 5.97
C ASN A 261 27.97 -0.52 5.73
N CYS A 262 27.38 -1.65 5.33
CA CYS A 262 25.94 -1.79 5.11
C CYS A 262 25.11 -1.63 6.40
N GLU A 263 25.65 -2.06 7.55
CA GLU A 263 24.99 -1.96 8.86
C GLU A 263 24.98 -0.51 9.34
N VAL A 264 26.12 0.18 9.27
CA VAL A 264 26.27 1.57 9.72
C VAL A 264 25.28 2.51 9.04
N VAL A 265 24.96 2.26 7.77
CA VAL A 265 24.03 3.10 6.99
C VAL A 265 22.59 2.61 7.02
N CYS A 266 22.30 1.44 7.61
CA CYS A 266 20.97 0.87 7.66
C CYS A 266 20.14 1.61 8.73
N PRO A 267 19.10 2.40 8.33
CA PRO A 267 18.34 3.18 9.30
C PRO A 267 17.42 2.32 10.19
N ASP A 268 17.22 1.06 9.84
CA ASP A 268 16.29 0.13 10.49
C ASP A 268 16.99 -1.16 10.98
N LEU A 269 18.34 -1.17 11.00
CA LEU A 269 19.17 -2.27 11.52
C LEU A 269 18.76 -3.66 10.99
N CYS A 270 18.57 -3.75 9.68
CA CYS A 270 18.05 -4.96 9.04
C CYS A 270 19.15 -5.97 8.67
N ILE A 271 20.44 -5.64 8.84
CA ILE A 271 21.53 -6.56 8.50
C ILE A 271 21.71 -7.53 9.65
N VAL A 272 21.71 -8.83 9.34
CA VAL A 272 21.89 -9.87 10.36
C VAL A 272 23.32 -10.36 10.36
N TRP A 273 23.91 -10.39 11.56
CA TRP A 273 25.29 -10.79 11.79
C TRP A 273 25.33 -11.91 12.82
N GLU A 274 26.17 -12.92 12.58
CA GLU A 274 26.40 -14.01 13.52
C GLU A 274 27.89 -14.25 13.72
N ARG A 275 28.26 -14.77 14.89
CA ARG A 275 29.62 -15.23 15.17
C ARG A 275 29.86 -16.57 14.52
N GLY A 276 31.02 -16.74 13.90
CA GLY A 276 31.42 -18.02 13.35
C GLY A 276 32.85 -18.02 12.84
N VAL A 277 33.14 -19.00 11.99
CA VAL A 277 34.44 -19.15 11.32
C VAL A 277 34.57 -18.12 10.19
N ASP A 278 35.76 -17.55 10.02
CA ASP A 278 36.05 -16.62 8.93
C ASP A 278 35.92 -17.33 7.57
N ARG A 279 35.28 -16.65 6.61
CA ARG A 279 34.99 -17.20 5.28
C ARG A 279 36.23 -17.48 4.44
N LYS A 280 37.36 -16.84 4.75
CA LYS A 280 38.63 -16.94 4.02
C LYS A 280 39.71 -17.66 4.83
N ASP A 281 39.62 -17.64 6.15
CA ASP A 281 40.60 -18.21 7.06
C ASP A 281 39.95 -19.08 8.14
N ALA A 282 39.89 -20.38 7.88
CA ALA A 282 39.24 -21.34 8.78
C ALA A 282 39.88 -21.43 10.18
N SER A 283 41.10 -20.90 10.38
CA SER A 283 41.75 -20.87 11.70
C SER A 283 41.11 -19.86 12.66
N LYS A 284 40.39 -18.85 12.12
CA LYS A 284 39.70 -17.82 12.90
C LYS A 284 38.25 -18.25 13.15
N THR A 285 37.96 -18.67 14.37
CA THR A 285 36.67 -19.30 14.72
C THR A 285 35.67 -18.38 15.44
N ASN A 286 36.03 -17.12 15.70
CA ASN A 286 35.22 -16.17 16.46
C ASN A 286 35.17 -14.78 15.78
N VAL A 287 34.78 -14.76 14.50
CA VAL A 287 34.58 -13.52 13.73
C VAL A 287 33.11 -13.27 13.46
N MET A 288 32.73 -12.01 13.20
CA MET A 288 31.36 -11.64 12.82
C MET A 288 31.18 -11.79 11.31
N ASN A 289 30.21 -12.58 10.88
CA ASN A 289 29.83 -12.76 9.49
C ASN A 289 28.45 -12.17 9.24
N MET A 290 28.30 -11.39 8.16
CA MET A 290 26.99 -10.94 7.69
C MET A 290 26.25 -12.14 7.12
N MET A 291 25.16 -12.57 7.75
CA MET A 291 24.40 -13.74 7.33
C MET A 291 23.36 -13.41 6.26
N GLY A 292 22.80 -12.19 6.31
CA GLY A 292 21.81 -11.76 5.34
C GLY A 292 21.09 -10.50 5.78
N ILE A 293 19.90 -10.31 5.22
CA ILE A 293 19.03 -9.16 5.48
C ILE A 293 17.70 -9.70 6.00
N ASP A 294 17.24 -9.14 7.11
CA ASP A 294 15.88 -9.38 7.57
C ASP A 294 14.92 -8.47 6.81
N TYR A 295 14.28 -9.04 5.79
CA TYR A 295 13.31 -8.35 4.98
C TYR A 295 11.98 -8.11 5.71
N GLN A 296 11.78 -8.59 6.93
CA GLN A 296 10.62 -8.11 7.70
C GLN A 296 10.75 -6.60 7.97
N TYR A 297 11.96 -6.10 8.22
CA TYR A 297 12.20 -4.70 8.60
C TYR A 297 12.73 -3.83 7.47
N CYS A 298 13.32 -4.43 6.43
CA CYS A 298 13.94 -3.69 5.34
C CYS A 298 12.90 -2.91 4.51
N LYS A 299 13.04 -1.57 4.45
CA LYS A 299 12.20 -0.68 3.63
C LYS A 299 12.64 -0.54 2.16
N GLY A 300 13.72 -1.21 1.75
CA GLY A 300 14.24 -1.11 0.38
C GLY A 300 14.85 0.27 0.03
N CYS A 301 15.42 1.00 1.00
CA CYS A 301 16.02 2.32 0.74
C CYS A 301 17.37 2.29 -0.02
N LEU A 302 17.95 1.09 -0.20
CA LEU A 302 19.21 0.82 -0.91
C LEU A 302 20.46 1.55 -0.38
N LYS A 303 20.40 2.17 0.80
CA LYS A 303 21.58 2.78 1.44
C LYS A 303 22.72 1.77 1.64
N CYS A 304 22.38 0.56 2.07
CA CYS A 304 23.35 -0.54 2.23
C CYS A 304 24.07 -0.90 0.93
N VAL A 305 23.37 -0.89 -0.21
CA VAL A 305 23.94 -1.14 -1.54
C VAL A 305 24.91 -0.03 -1.92
N ARG A 306 24.53 1.23 -1.70
CA ARG A 306 25.38 2.40 -1.97
C ARG A 306 26.66 2.44 -1.13
N ALA A 307 26.59 1.96 0.12
CA ALA A 307 27.76 1.90 1.00
C ALA A 307 28.64 0.66 0.78
N CYS A 308 28.17 -0.32 0.01
CA CYS A 308 28.89 -1.57 -0.20
C CYS A 308 30.10 -1.36 -1.13
N PRO A 309 31.34 -1.62 -0.68
CA PRO A 309 32.54 -1.50 -1.53
C PRO A 309 32.63 -2.61 -2.60
N LYS A 310 31.72 -3.59 -2.54
CA LYS A 310 31.52 -4.67 -3.51
C LYS A 310 30.11 -4.62 -4.11
N GLY A 311 29.47 -3.44 -4.09
CA GLY A 311 28.15 -3.21 -4.68
C GLY A 311 28.24 -2.53 -6.05
N PRO A 312 27.09 -2.29 -6.71
CA PRO A 312 27.01 -1.67 -8.04
C PRO A 312 27.50 -0.21 -8.08
N TYR A 313 27.61 0.45 -6.93
CA TYR A 313 28.11 1.83 -6.82
C TYR A 313 29.56 1.91 -6.33
N ALA A 314 30.25 0.77 -6.21
CA ALA A 314 31.65 0.76 -5.82
C ALA A 314 32.53 1.40 -6.90
N PRO A 315 33.67 2.03 -6.53
CA PRO A 315 34.61 2.58 -7.50
C PRO A 315 35.12 1.53 -8.51
N LYS A 316 35.29 0.29 -8.04
CA LYS A 316 35.55 -0.86 -8.91
C LYS A 316 34.22 -1.46 -9.34
N GLN A 317 33.88 -1.28 -10.62
CA GLN A 317 32.74 -1.92 -11.25
C GLN A 317 32.94 -3.45 -11.24
N LEU A 318 31.96 -4.17 -10.71
CA LEU A 318 31.92 -5.63 -10.67
C LEU A 318 30.68 -6.12 -11.44
N PRO A 319 30.77 -7.22 -12.19
CA PRO A 319 29.59 -7.90 -12.74
C PRO A 319 28.56 -8.19 -11.65
N LYS A 320 27.27 -8.20 -12.01
CA LYS A 320 26.17 -8.38 -11.05
C LYS A 320 26.35 -9.62 -10.16
N GLU A 321 26.84 -10.71 -10.74
CA GLU A 321 27.09 -11.99 -10.06
C GLU A 321 28.21 -11.90 -8.99
N GLU A 322 29.16 -10.99 -9.20
CA GLU A 322 30.32 -10.75 -8.34
C GLU A 322 30.07 -9.68 -7.26
N GLN A 323 28.89 -9.06 -7.27
CA GLN A 323 28.52 -8.08 -6.25
C GLN A 323 28.12 -8.80 -4.95
N ALA A 324 28.51 -8.21 -3.81
CA ALA A 324 28.11 -8.70 -2.48
C ALA A 324 26.69 -8.25 -2.10
N LEU A 325 26.32 -7.04 -2.53
CA LEU A 325 24.97 -6.51 -2.41
C LEU A 325 24.57 -5.95 -3.78
N ARG A 326 23.51 -6.52 -4.36
CA ARG A 326 22.97 -6.10 -5.66
C ARG A 326 21.57 -5.53 -5.51
N ILE A 327 21.07 -4.88 -6.55
CA ILE A 327 19.70 -4.39 -6.62
C ILE A 327 18.90 -5.38 -7.45
N GLU A 328 17.77 -5.82 -6.91
CA GLU A 328 16.79 -6.62 -7.65
C GLU A 328 15.40 -5.98 -7.55
N VAL A 329 14.56 -6.31 -8.53
CA VAL A 329 13.14 -5.99 -8.49
C VAL A 329 12.45 -6.97 -7.55
N GLU A 330 11.75 -6.46 -6.54
CA GLU A 330 11.09 -7.27 -5.52
C GLU A 330 10.08 -8.26 -6.10
N ALA A 331 9.36 -7.85 -7.14
CA ALA A 331 8.37 -8.69 -7.82
C ALA A 331 8.97 -9.95 -8.46
N GLU A 332 10.29 -9.97 -8.69
CA GLU A 332 11.03 -11.08 -9.28
C GLU A 332 11.68 -11.98 -8.21
N CYS A 333 11.50 -11.67 -6.92
CA CYS A 333 12.19 -12.31 -5.81
C CYS A 333 11.21 -12.93 -4.80
N ASN A 334 11.49 -14.15 -4.34
CA ASN A 334 10.83 -14.69 -3.14
C ASN A 334 11.51 -14.15 -1.87
N VAL A 335 11.00 -13.02 -1.37
CA VAL A 335 11.54 -12.31 -0.20
C VAL A 335 11.55 -13.19 1.05
N ASP A 336 10.56 -14.06 1.23
CA ASP A 336 10.44 -14.91 2.41
C ASP A 336 11.49 -16.03 2.42
N GLU A 337 11.95 -16.49 1.26
CA GLU A 337 13.08 -17.42 1.13
C GLU A 337 14.43 -16.72 1.28
N LEU A 338 14.53 -15.46 0.84
CA LEU A 338 15.77 -14.67 0.93
C LEU A 338 16.02 -14.11 2.33
N THR A 339 14.99 -14.04 3.18
CA THR A 339 15.09 -13.37 4.48
C THR A 339 15.92 -14.17 5.47
N TYR A 340 16.90 -13.50 6.07
CA TYR A 340 17.59 -14.04 7.24
C TYR A 340 16.98 -13.39 8.48
N ARG A 341 16.22 -14.16 9.27
CA ARG A 341 15.47 -13.61 10.40
C ARG A 341 16.41 -13.26 11.55
N ARG A 342 16.36 -12.00 11.99
CA ARG A 342 17.10 -11.50 13.16
C ARG A 342 16.58 -12.12 14.45
N TYR A 343 15.28 -12.30 14.54
CA TYR A 343 14.60 -12.89 15.69
C TYR A 343 14.01 -14.24 15.28
N LYS A 344 14.41 -15.31 15.98
CA LYS A 344 13.74 -16.60 15.86
C LYS A 344 12.33 -16.42 16.45
N LYS A 345 11.31 -16.80 15.69
CA LYS A 345 9.92 -16.76 16.15
C LYS A 345 9.69 -17.80 17.23
#